data_AF-A0A928XN34-F1
#
_entry.id   AF-A0A928XN34-F1
#
_cell.length_a   1.000
_cell.length_b   1.000
_cell.length_c   1.000
_cell.angle_alpha   90.00
_cell.angle_beta   90.00
_cell.angle_gamma   90.00
#
_symmetry.space_group_name_H-M   'P 1'
#
loop_
_entity.id
_entity.type
_entity.pdbx_description
1 polymer ?
#
loop_
_entity_poly.entity_id
_entity_poly.type
_entity_poly.pdbx_seq_one_letter_code
_entity_poly.pdbx_strand_id
1 'polypeptide(L)' 'MRPGLKVLFTSGLADTAVAKDGVLEAGVAFLAKPFTMSALLDKVQAALRA' A
#
# COMPACT_ATOMS: atom_id res chain seq x y z
N MET A 1 19.83 -6.26 -6.42
CA MET A 1 18.66 -5.37 -6.21
C MET A 1 17.82 -5.35 -7.49
N ARG A 2 16.50 -5.13 -7.42
CA ARG A 2 15.61 -5.06 -8.60
C ARG A 2 15.02 -3.64 -8.74
N PRO A 3 15.74 -2.70 -9.39
CA PRO A 3 15.22 -1.36 -9.65
C PRO A 3 13.91 -1.45 -10.44
N GLY A 4 12.90 -0.67 -10.04
CA GLY A 4 11.60 -0.61 -10.72
C GLY A 4 10.58 -1.68 -10.32
N LEU A 5 10.91 -2.60 -9.41
CA LEU A 5 9.91 -3.52 -8.84
C LEU A 5 8.88 -2.71 -8.03
N LYS A 6 7.61 -2.81 -8.41
CA LYS A 6 6.50 -2.18 -7.68
C LYS A 6 6.27 -2.92 -6.37
N VAL A 7 6.15 -2.19 -5.26
CA VAL A 7 5.98 -2.75 -3.91
C VAL A 7 4.71 -2.18 -3.28
N LEU A 8 3.86 -3.07 -2.76
CA LEU A 8 2.68 -2.74 -1.97
C LEU A 8 2.92 -3.14 -0.51
N PHE A 9 2.93 -2.17 0.39
CA PHE A 9 3.09 -2.38 1.83
C PHE A 9 1.76 -2.71 2.50
N THR A 10 1.76 -3.60 3.48
CA THR A 10 0.57 -3.92 4.27
C THR A 10 0.89 -3.96 5.76
N SER A 11 0.04 -3.35 6.59
CA SER A 11 0.18 -3.36 8.05
C SER A 11 -1.17 -3.63 8.72
N GLY A 12 -1.15 -4.40 9.81
CA GLY A 12 -2.30 -4.63 10.68
C GLY A 12 -2.11 -4.09 12.10
N LEU A 13 -1.06 -3.30 12.35
CA LEU A 13 -0.80 -2.71 13.65
C LEU A 13 -1.48 -1.32 13.70
N ALA A 14 -2.55 -1.23 14.51
CA ALA A 14 -3.32 -0.02 14.82
C ALA A 14 -3.67 0.85 13.60
N ASP A 15 -4.84 0.53 13.03
CA ASP A 15 -5.60 1.03 11.86
C ASP A 15 -5.49 2.51 11.40
N THR A 16 -4.65 3.36 11.99
CA THR A 16 -4.62 4.79 11.65
C THR A 16 -3.26 5.48 11.76
N ALA A 17 -2.26 4.96 12.47
CA ALA A 17 -1.02 5.73 12.70
C ALA A 17 -0.18 5.90 11.41
N VAL A 18 0.09 4.82 10.68
CA VAL A 18 0.94 4.91 9.47
C VAL A 18 0.25 5.60 8.29
N ALA A 19 -1.08 5.50 8.21
CA ALA A 19 -1.87 6.09 7.12
C ALA A 19 -2.28 7.55 7.39
N LYS A 20 -2.47 7.96 8.66
CA LYS A 20 -2.83 9.35 9.01
C LYS A 20 -1.61 10.25 9.23
N ASP A 21 -0.47 9.73 9.69
CA ASP A 21 0.68 10.57 10.05
C ASP A 21 1.59 10.92 8.86
N GLY A 22 1.16 10.66 7.61
CA GLY A 22 1.88 11.13 6.42
C GLY A 22 3.27 10.51 6.23
N VAL A 23 3.60 9.41 6.93
CA VAL A 23 4.92 8.74 6.90
C VAL A 23 5.04 7.73 5.74
N LEU A 24 4.20 7.88 4.72
CA LEU A 24 4.39 7.19 3.45
C LEU A 24 4.79 8.27 2.46
N GLU A 25 6.07 8.28 2.09
CA GLU A 25 6.58 9.17 1.05
C GLU A 25 5.66 9.15 -0.17
N ALA A 26 5.50 10.31 -0.83
CA ALA A 26 4.70 10.43 -2.03
C ALA A 26 5.16 9.38 -3.06
N GLY A 27 4.31 8.38 -3.33
CA GLY A 27 4.62 7.26 -4.23
C GLY A 27 4.64 5.88 -3.58
N VAL A 28 4.53 5.77 -2.25
CA VAL A 28 4.44 4.46 -1.59
C VAL A 28 3.01 3.92 -1.67
N ALA A 29 2.84 2.74 -2.27
CA ALA A 29 1.57 2.03 -2.27
C ALA A 29 1.37 1.29 -0.94
N PHE A 30 0.25 1.54 -0.25
CA PHE A 30 -0.07 0.96 1.04
C PHE A 30 -1.52 0.44 1.10
N LEU A 31 -1.73 -0.65 1.85
CA LEU A 31 -3.02 -1.26 2.14
C LEU A 31 -3.08 -1.75 3.60
N ALA A 32 -3.91 -1.09 4.42
CA ALA A 32 -4.13 -1.46 5.81
C ALA A 32 -4.92 -2.78 5.93
N LYS A 33 -4.58 -3.60 6.93
CA LYS A 33 -5.32 -4.81 7.31
C LYS A 33 -6.32 -4.50 8.43
N PRO A 34 -7.50 -5.15 8.45
CA PRO A 34 -7.95 -6.14 7.48
C PRO A 34 -8.42 -5.48 6.17
N PHE A 35 -8.17 -6.15 5.04
CA PHE A 35 -8.63 -5.71 3.73
C PHE A 35 -9.43 -6.81 3.03
N THR A 36 -10.34 -6.39 2.15
CA THR A 36 -11.04 -7.30 1.24
C THR A 36 -10.15 -7.66 0.05
N MET A 37 -10.49 -8.74 -0.66
CA MET A 37 -9.78 -9.07 -1.91
C MET A 37 -9.97 -8.04 -3.00
N SER A 38 -11.13 -7.38 -3.06
CA SER A 38 -11.34 -6.27 -4.01
C SER A 38 -10.39 -5.12 -3.73
N ALA A 39 -10.21 -4.73 -2.47
CA ALA A 39 -9.28 -3.66 -2.09
C ALA A 39 -7.82 -4.00 -2.44
N LEU A 40 -7.43 -5.27 -2.29
CA LEU A 40 -6.12 -5.74 -2.73
C LEU A 40 -5.97 -5.63 -4.25
N LEU A 41 -6.95 -6.11 -5.01
CA LEU A 41 -6.92 -6.09 -6.47
C LEU A 41 -6.79 -4.67 -7.00
N ASP A 42 -7.58 -3.75 -6.46
CA ASP A 42 -7.58 -2.35 -6.88
C ASP A 42 -6.22 -1.69 -6.65
N LYS A 43 -5.58 -1.95 -5.49
CA LYS A 43 -4.25 -1.41 -5.18
C LYS A 43 -3.15 -2.01 -6.06
N VAL A 44 -3.22 -3.30 -6.35
CA VAL A 44 -2.27 -3.95 -7.27
C VAL A 44 -2.42 -3.39 -8.68
N GLN A 45 -3.64 -3.25 -9.18
CA GLN A 45 -3.88 -2.67 -10.50
C GLN A 45 -3.39 -1.21 -10.58
N ALA A 46 -3.62 -0.42 -9.55
CA ALA A 46 -3.12 0.95 -9.48
C ALA A 46 -1.58 0.99 -9.52
N ALA A 47 -0.91 0.13 -8.75
CA ALA A 47 0.55 0.07 -8.71
C ALA A 47 1.19 -0.38 -10.03
N LEU A 48 0.49 -1.19 -10.83
CA LEU A 48 0.97 -1.67 -12.13
C LEU A 48 0.73 -0.67 -13.28
N ARG A 49 -0.24 0.24 -13.13
CA ARG A 49 -0.61 1.23 -14.15
C ARG A 49 0.12 2.57 -14.02
N ALA A 50 0.62 2.88 -12.82
CA ALA A 50 1.43 4.07 -12.53
C ALA A 50 2.91 3.81 -12.80
#